data_AF-A0A0C3DDE4-F1
#
_entry.id   AF-A0A0C3DDE4-F1
#
_cell.length_a   1.000
_cell.length_b   1.000
_cell.length_c   1.000
_cell.angle_alpha   90.00
_cell.angle_beta   90.00
_cell.angle_gamma   90.00
#
_symmetry.space_group_name_H-M   'P 1'
#
loop_
_entity.id
_entity.type
_entity.pdbx_description
1 polymer ?
#
loop_
_entity_poly.entity_id
_entity_poly.type
_entity_poly.pdbx_seq_one_letter_code
_entity_poly.pdbx_strand_id
1 'polypeptide(L)'
;HCKRELIHAIWMLLLDDEFIEAYRNGIVVRCYDGVLCCIYPRIFTYSADYPEKILLVTICDNGSSPCPRCCVPRALFGRLGFVSDILSRLSQACNYLQNKIRSARHAIYQCGKAIKSVTIEQILKEHSLVPTLVSSAL
;
A
#
# COMPACT_ATOMS: atom_id res chain seq x y z
N HIS A 1 -10.99 -6.47 -7.58
CA HIS A 1 -10.03 -5.74 -8.43
C HIS A 1 -10.48 -4.30 -8.63
N CYS A 2 -11.66 -4.05 -9.20
CA CYS A 2 -12.17 -2.69 -9.48
C CYS A 2 -12.13 -1.70 -8.29
N LYS A 3 -12.51 -2.11 -7.07
CA LYS A 3 -12.47 -1.20 -5.90
C LYS A 3 -11.07 -0.64 -5.63
N ARG A 4 -10.03 -1.47 -5.79
CA ARG A 4 -8.64 -1.07 -5.56
C ARG A 4 -8.18 -0.09 -6.64
N GLU A 5 -8.46 -0.41 -7.90
CA GLU A 5 -8.09 0.45 -9.03
C GLU A 5 -8.81 1.79 -8.98
N LEU A 6 -10.09 1.80 -8.60
CA LEU A 6 -10.86 3.02 -8.41
C LEU A 6 -10.27 3.88 -7.29
N ILE A 7 -9.98 3.29 -6.13
CA ILE A 7 -9.33 4.00 -5.02
C ILE A 7 -8.00 4.55 -5.49
N HIS A 8 -7.13 3.76 -6.11
CA HIS A 8 -5.84 4.26 -6.61
C HIS A 8 -5.99 5.38 -7.64
N ALA A 9 -6.95 5.29 -8.55
CA ALA A 9 -7.24 6.37 -9.50
C ALA A 9 -7.68 7.65 -8.80
N ILE A 10 -8.57 7.56 -7.80
CA ILE A 10 -8.97 8.72 -6.98
C ILE A 10 -7.78 9.31 -6.24
N TRP A 11 -6.91 8.47 -5.68
CA TRP A 11 -5.70 8.94 -5.01
C TRP A 11 -4.72 9.63 -5.96
N MET A 12 -4.60 9.18 -7.22
CA MET A 12 -3.79 9.90 -8.21
C MET A 12 -4.40 11.26 -8.58
N LEU A 13 -5.72 11.43 -8.50
CA LEU A 13 -6.38 12.71 -8.72
C LEU A 13 -6.25 13.65 -7.51
N LEU A 14 -6.25 13.10 -6.29
CA LEU A 14 -6.14 13.88 -5.05
C LEU A 14 -4.70 14.27 -4.69
N LEU A 15 -3.74 13.41 -5.03
CA LEU A 15 -2.30 13.63 -4.80
C LEU A 15 -1.64 14.17 -6.06
N ASP A 16 -2.16 15.26 -6.60
CA ASP A 16 -1.55 15.96 -7.71
C ASP A 16 -0.25 16.67 -7.29
N ASP A 17 0.47 17.23 -8.26
CA ASP A 17 1.75 17.89 -8.02
C ASP A 17 1.62 19.08 -7.07
N GLU A 18 0.50 19.82 -7.14
CA GLU A 18 0.21 20.94 -6.24
C GLU A 18 0.03 20.46 -4.80
N PHE A 19 -0.70 19.37 -4.59
CA PHE A 19 -0.84 18.76 -3.28
C PHE A 19 0.51 18.24 -2.75
N ILE A 20 1.32 17.59 -3.58
CA ILE A 20 2.64 17.08 -3.17
C ILE A 20 3.55 18.23 -2.73
N GLU A 21 3.53 19.33 -3.46
CA GLU A 21 4.29 20.54 -3.13
C GLU A 21 3.78 21.16 -1.82
N ALA A 22 2.47 21.35 -1.68
CA ALA A 22 1.80 21.79 -0.46
C ALA A 22 2.12 20.88 0.74
N TYR A 23 2.20 19.57 0.53
CA TYR A 23 2.49 18.59 1.57
C TYR A 23 3.95 18.70 2.08
N ARG A 24 4.89 19.03 1.20
CA ARG A 24 6.31 19.19 1.51
C ARG A 24 6.62 20.55 2.10
N ASN A 25 6.13 21.61 1.46
CA ASN A 25 6.55 22.99 1.70
C ASN A 25 5.48 23.83 2.39
N GLY A 26 4.25 23.31 2.52
CA GLY A 26 3.13 24.00 3.12
C GLY A 26 2.47 25.00 2.16
N ILE A 27 1.28 25.46 2.53
CA ILE A 27 0.53 26.49 1.81
C ILE A 27 0.30 27.69 2.72
N VAL A 28 0.55 28.90 2.22
CA VAL A 28 0.30 30.12 2.98
C VAL A 28 -1.16 30.52 2.77
N VAL A 29 -1.94 30.47 3.84
CA VAL A 29 -3.37 30.82 3.82
C VAL A 29 -3.61 31.96 4.81
N ARG A 30 -4.45 32.92 4.40
CA ARG A 30 -4.98 33.93 5.33
C ARG A 30 -6.12 33.30 6.13
N CYS A 31 -5.89 33.13 7.42
CA CYS A 31 -6.88 32.65 8.36
C CYS A 31 -7.98 33.70 8.58
N TYR A 32 -9.08 33.27 9.22
CA TYR A 32 -10.24 34.13 9.50
C TYR A 32 -9.90 35.37 10.35
N ASP A 33 -8.89 35.27 11.21
CA ASP A 33 -8.36 36.35 12.04
C ASP A 33 -7.45 37.34 11.28
N GLY A 34 -7.25 37.12 9.97
CA GLY A 34 -6.39 37.95 9.12
C GLY A 34 -4.90 37.58 9.16
N VAL A 35 -4.50 36.62 10.01
CA VAL A 35 -3.12 36.16 10.12
C VAL A 35 -2.77 35.22 8.97
N LEU A 36 -1.58 35.38 8.39
CA LEU A 36 -1.04 34.44 7.40
C LEU A 36 -0.39 33.25 8.12
N CYS A 37 -0.89 32.05 7.86
CA CYS A 37 -0.37 30.82 8.42
C CYS A 37 0.11 29.89 7.30
N CYS A 38 1.25 29.22 7.52
CA CYS A 38 1.69 28.13 6.65
C CYS A 38 1.08 26.80 7.13
N ILE A 39 0.14 26.27 6.36
CA ILE A 39 -0.60 25.05 6.66
C ILE A 39 0.02 23.89 5.89
N TYR A 40 0.24 22.76 6.55
CA TYR A 40 0.73 21.54 5.94
C TYR A 40 -0.39 20.51 5.88
N PRO A 41 -0.91 20.16 4.69
CA PRO A 41 -1.82 19.04 4.55
C PRO A 41 -1.18 17.77 5.10
N ARG A 42 -1.88 17.02 5.95
CA ARG A 42 -1.43 15.72 6.48
C ARG A 42 -2.51 14.67 6.32
N ILE A 43 -2.16 13.58 5.64
CA ILE A 43 -3.04 12.45 5.43
C ILE A 43 -2.81 11.44 6.54
N PHE A 44 -3.79 11.28 7.43
CA PHE A 44 -3.72 10.30 8.51
C PHE A 44 -4.25 8.94 8.04
N THR A 45 -3.34 8.06 7.64
CA THR A 45 -3.68 6.68 7.24
C THR A 45 -4.06 5.76 8.41
N TYR A 46 -3.89 6.23 9.66
CA TYR A 46 -4.21 5.44 10.85
C TYR A 46 -5.71 5.21 11.04
N SER A 47 -6.56 6.14 10.60
CA SER A 47 -8.02 6.13 10.81
C SER A 47 -8.78 5.10 9.97
N ALA A 48 -8.16 4.59 8.90
CA ALA A 48 -8.74 3.52 8.09
C ALA A 48 -8.74 2.20 8.87
N ASP A 49 -9.85 1.47 8.85
CA ASP A 49 -9.90 0.08 9.29
C ASP A 49 -9.13 -0.83 8.32
N TYR A 50 -8.96 -2.09 8.71
CA TYR A 50 -8.08 -3.02 8.02
C TYR A 50 -8.42 -3.18 6.52
N PRO A 51 -9.69 -3.36 6.10
CA PRO A 51 -10.03 -3.51 4.68
C PRO A 51 -9.57 -2.32 3.81
N GLU A 52 -9.70 -1.11 4.32
CA GLU A 52 -9.40 0.18 3.69
C GLU A 52 -7.88 0.34 3.56
N LYS A 53 -7.13 0.02 4.63
CA LYS A 53 -5.66 -0.02 4.59
C LYS A 53 -5.14 -1.00 3.54
N ILE A 54 -5.78 -2.15 3.39
CA ILE A 54 -5.37 -3.18 2.43
C ILE A 54 -5.71 -2.82 0.98
N LEU A 55 -6.78 -2.04 0.76
CA LEU A 55 -7.06 -1.46 -0.55
C LEU A 55 -5.94 -0.50 -0.97
N LEU A 56 -5.51 0.40 -0.06
CA LEU A 56 -4.44 1.36 -0.30
C LEU A 56 -3.10 0.68 -0.61
N VAL A 57 -2.66 -0.26 0.24
CA VAL A 57 -1.28 -0.81 0.17
C VAL A 57 -1.14 -2.01 -0.78
N THR A 58 -2.12 -2.29 -1.65
CA THR A 58 -2.02 -3.38 -2.65
C THR A 58 -1.71 -4.76 -2.05
N ILE A 59 -2.32 -5.10 -0.92
CA ILE A 59 -2.16 -6.42 -0.29
C ILE A 59 -3.43 -7.25 -0.47
N CYS A 60 -3.31 -8.56 -0.49
CA CYS A 60 -4.44 -9.47 -0.52
C CYS A 60 -5.13 -9.46 0.84
N ASP A 61 -6.44 -9.20 0.83
CA ASP A 61 -7.25 -9.29 2.05
C ASP A 61 -7.19 -10.72 2.60
N ASN A 62 -6.98 -10.85 3.91
CA ASN A 62 -6.74 -12.12 4.60
C ASN A 62 -5.59 -12.97 4.02
N GLY A 63 -4.60 -12.35 3.38
CA GLY A 63 -3.42 -13.04 2.88
C GLY A 63 -2.54 -13.65 3.98
N SER A 64 -1.53 -14.42 3.57
CA SER A 64 -0.60 -15.10 4.47
C SER A 64 0.18 -14.14 5.38
N SER A 65 0.45 -12.94 4.91
CA SER A 65 1.11 -11.84 5.62
C SER A 65 0.27 -10.56 5.48
N PRO A 66 -0.66 -10.28 6.42
CA PRO A 66 -1.65 -9.22 6.23
C PRO A 66 -1.14 -7.82 6.61
N CYS A 67 0.05 -7.70 7.22
CA CYS A 67 0.59 -6.40 7.60
C CYS A 67 1.44 -5.79 6.48
N PRO A 68 1.09 -4.60 5.97
CA PRO A 68 1.87 -3.92 4.92
C PRO A 68 3.25 -3.45 5.34
N ARG A 69 3.52 -3.34 6.64
CA ARG A 69 4.80 -2.80 7.14
C ARG A 69 5.82 -3.86 7.43
N CYS A 70 5.43 -4.93 8.10
CA CYS A 70 6.37 -5.96 8.55
C CYS A 70 6.25 -7.28 7.77
N CYS A 71 5.17 -7.47 7.00
CA CYS A 71 4.95 -8.67 6.19
C CYS A 71 5.10 -9.99 7.01
N VAL A 72 4.86 -9.91 8.32
CA VAL A 72 4.88 -11.05 9.25
C VAL A 72 3.75 -12.03 8.89
N PRO A 73 4.08 -13.33 8.76
CA PRO A 73 3.08 -14.37 8.53
C PRO A 73 2.02 -14.41 9.62
N ARG A 74 0.76 -14.57 9.22
CA ARG A 74 -0.41 -14.72 10.09
C ARG A 74 -0.24 -15.87 11.10
N ALA A 75 0.47 -16.93 10.72
CA ALA A 75 0.78 -18.05 11.62
C ALA A 75 1.58 -17.63 12.86
N LEU A 76 2.33 -16.52 12.78
CA LEU A 76 3.11 -15.99 13.89
C LEU A 76 2.33 -14.98 14.75
N PHE A 77 1.06 -14.73 14.47
CA PHE A 77 0.28 -13.71 15.20
C PHE A 77 0.05 -14.08 16.66
N GLY A 78 0.05 -15.37 17.01
CA GLY A 78 0.06 -15.79 18.41
C GLY A 78 1.33 -15.38 19.18
N ARG A 79 2.36 -14.87 18.48
CA ARG A 79 3.62 -14.38 19.04
C ARG A 79 3.73 -12.85 19.01
N LEU A 80 2.63 -12.14 18.75
CA LEU A 80 2.63 -10.67 18.82
C LEU A 80 3.04 -10.20 20.22
N GLY A 81 3.92 -9.20 20.28
CA GLY A 81 4.40 -8.63 21.55
C GLY A 81 5.56 -9.39 22.20
N PHE A 82 5.97 -10.54 21.68
CA PHE A 82 7.22 -11.16 22.09
C PHE A 82 8.43 -10.34 21.60
N VAL A 83 9.55 -10.46 22.29
CA VAL A 83 10.82 -9.80 21.89
C VAL A 83 11.19 -10.15 20.45
N SER A 84 10.96 -11.40 20.03
CA SER A 84 11.19 -11.84 18.64
C SER A 84 10.28 -11.15 17.62
N ASP A 85 9.02 -10.87 17.96
CA ASP A 85 8.11 -10.09 17.09
C ASP A 85 8.57 -8.64 16.98
N ILE A 86 8.93 -8.00 18.10
CA ILE A 86 9.43 -6.62 18.12
C ILE A 86 10.68 -6.51 17.23
N LEU A 87 11.65 -7.41 17.42
CA LEU A 87 12.87 -7.44 16.61
C LEU A 87 12.58 -7.71 15.14
N SER A 88 11.65 -8.62 14.83
CA SER A 88 11.22 -8.88 13.45
C SER A 88 10.58 -7.65 12.82
N ARG A 89 9.72 -6.92 13.53
CA ARG A 89 9.07 -5.71 13.02
C ARG A 89 10.03 -4.54 12.81
N LEU A 90 11.12 -4.48 13.57
CA LEU A 90 12.17 -3.47 13.43
C LEU A 90 13.16 -3.82 12.29
N SER A 91 13.47 -5.09 12.12
CA SER A 91 14.44 -5.56 11.12
C SER A 91 13.82 -5.83 9.74
N GLN A 92 12.53 -6.19 9.70
CA GLN A 92 11.80 -6.52 8.48
C GLN A 92 10.90 -5.35 8.10
N ALA A 93 11.41 -4.47 7.25
CA ALA A 93 10.58 -3.55 6.49
C ALA A 93 10.05 -4.29 5.25
N CYS A 94 8.75 -4.16 4.98
CA CYS A 94 8.20 -4.74 3.77
C CYS A 94 8.75 -3.99 2.55
N ASN A 95 9.61 -4.68 1.80
CA ASN A 95 10.10 -4.17 0.54
C ASN A 95 9.02 -4.33 -0.52
N TYR A 96 8.74 -3.29 -1.29
CA TYR A 96 7.78 -3.37 -2.38
C TYR A 96 8.34 -4.27 -3.49
N LEU A 97 7.82 -5.49 -3.59
CA LEU A 97 8.30 -6.53 -4.50
C LEU A 97 7.76 -6.34 -5.94
N GLN A 98 8.08 -5.20 -6.56
CA GLN A 98 7.66 -4.86 -7.93
C GLN A 98 7.94 -5.97 -8.94
N ASN A 99 9.10 -6.63 -8.80
CA ASN A 99 9.51 -7.69 -9.71
C ASN A 99 8.52 -8.87 -9.71
N LYS A 100 8.05 -9.29 -8.52
CA LYS A 100 7.05 -10.37 -8.41
C LYS A 100 5.71 -9.95 -9.04
N ILE A 101 5.29 -8.70 -8.82
CA ILE A 101 4.05 -8.15 -9.41
C ILE A 101 4.17 -8.10 -10.94
N ARG A 102 5.30 -7.64 -11.49
CA ARG A 102 5.55 -7.57 -12.93
C ARG A 102 5.55 -8.96 -13.57
N SER A 103 6.20 -9.94 -12.95
CA SER A 103 6.20 -11.33 -13.41
C SER A 103 4.80 -11.95 -13.40
N ALA A 104 4.01 -11.71 -12.34
CA ALA A 104 2.63 -12.17 -12.28
C ALA A 104 1.77 -11.53 -13.39
N ARG A 105 1.94 -10.23 -13.64
CA ARG A 105 1.23 -9.53 -14.73
C ARG A 105 1.63 -10.04 -16.10
N HIS A 106 2.91 -10.29 -16.35
CA HIS A 106 3.39 -10.92 -17.58
C HIS A 106 2.70 -12.27 -17.79
N ALA A 107 2.68 -13.13 -16.77
CA ALA A 107 2.00 -14.42 -16.86
C ALA A 107 0.48 -14.30 -17.13
N ILE A 108 -0.19 -13.32 -16.54
CA ILE A 108 -1.63 -13.08 -16.77
C ILE A 108 -1.89 -12.55 -18.18
N TYR A 109 -1.26 -11.45 -18.57
CA TYR A 109 -1.61 -10.71 -19.79
C TYR A 109 -0.90 -11.22 -21.03
N GLN A 110 0.33 -11.71 -20.92
CA GLN A 110 1.13 -12.15 -22.08
C GLN A 110 1.05 -13.67 -22.26
N CYS A 111 1.00 -14.43 -21.17
CA CYS A 111 0.93 -15.90 -21.23
C CYS A 111 -0.48 -16.46 -21.03
N GLY A 112 -1.50 -15.61 -20.88
CA GLY A 112 -2.90 -16.01 -20.73
C GLY A 112 -3.20 -16.86 -19.50
N LYS A 113 -2.37 -16.80 -18.45
CA LYS A 113 -2.60 -17.58 -17.22
C LYS A 113 -3.76 -17.00 -16.44
N ALA A 114 -4.65 -17.87 -15.96
CA ALA A 114 -5.72 -17.46 -15.07
C ALA A 114 -5.15 -16.81 -13.79
N ILE A 115 -5.82 -15.77 -13.29
CA ILE A 115 -5.39 -15.03 -12.09
C ILE A 115 -5.30 -15.94 -10.85
N LYS A 116 -6.19 -16.94 -10.76
CA LYS A 116 -6.19 -17.96 -9.69
C LYS A 116 -5.38 -19.22 -10.03
N SER A 117 -4.50 -19.16 -11.03
CA SER A 117 -3.66 -20.32 -11.37
C SER A 117 -2.59 -20.54 -10.30
N VAL A 118 -2.18 -21.80 -10.15
CA VAL A 118 -1.11 -22.21 -9.22
C VAL A 118 0.17 -21.39 -9.46
N THR A 119 0.49 -21.09 -10.72
CA THR A 119 1.65 -20.26 -11.09
C THR A 119 1.58 -18.86 -10.47
N ILE A 120 0.42 -18.20 -10.52
CA ILE A 120 0.26 -16.85 -9.96
C ILE A 120 0.23 -16.90 -8.43
N GLU A 121 -0.40 -17.91 -7.84
CA GLU A 121 -0.38 -18.10 -6.40
C GLU A 121 1.05 -18.29 -5.87
N GLN A 122 1.87 -19.09 -6.53
CA GLN A 122 3.28 -19.27 -6.15
C GLN A 122 4.08 -17.97 -6.18
N ILE A 123 3.77 -17.06 -7.10
CA ILE A 123 4.46 -15.78 -7.22
C ILE A 123 4.00 -14.80 -6.12
N LEU A 124 2.70 -14.74 -5.82
CA LEU A 124 2.12 -13.64 -5.04
C LEU A 124 1.75 -13.99 -3.60
N LYS A 125 1.39 -15.25 -3.31
CA LYS A 125 0.71 -15.64 -2.05
C LYS A 125 1.57 -15.49 -0.80
N GLU A 126 2.84 -15.85 -0.89
CA GLU A 126 3.81 -15.79 0.22
C GLU A 126 3.85 -14.41 0.89
N HIS A 127 3.76 -13.36 0.08
CA HIS A 127 3.86 -11.97 0.52
C HIS A 127 2.50 -11.25 0.48
N SER A 128 1.41 -12.00 0.32
CA SER A 128 0.05 -11.46 0.14
C SER A 128 -0.04 -10.39 -0.96
N LEU A 129 0.72 -10.52 -2.04
CA LEU A 129 0.72 -9.50 -3.09
C LEU A 129 -0.51 -9.63 -3.98
N VAL A 130 -0.87 -8.55 -4.67
CA VAL A 130 -1.85 -8.58 -5.77
C VAL A 130 -1.20 -8.13 -7.07
N PRO A 131 -1.68 -8.57 -8.25
CA PRO A 131 -1.09 -8.21 -9.55
C PRO A 131 -1.46 -6.77 -10.00
N THR A 132 -1.55 -5.83 -9.05
CA THR A 132 -1.85 -4.41 -9.30
C THR A 132 -0.54 -3.63 -9.26
N LEU A 133 -0.25 -2.89 -10.32
CA LEU A 133 0.80 -1.88 -10.31
C LEU A 133 0.14 -0.53 -10.18
N VAL A 134 0.50 0.23 -9.16
CA VAL A 134 0.25 1.67 -9.14
C VAL A 134 1.34 2.27 -10.02
N SER A 135 0.97 2.75 -11.20
CA SER A 135 1.88 3.57 -12.00
C SER A 135 2.17 4.83 -11.18
N SER A 136 3.43 5.10 -10.86
CA SER A 136 3.80 6.49 -10.66
C SER A 136 3.50 7.19 -11.97
N ALA A 137 2.61 8.19 -11.95
CA ALA A 137 2.66 9.18 -13.00
C ALA A 137 4.03 9.85 -12.87
N LEU A 138 4.93 9.46 -13.78
CA LEU A 138 6.30 9.95 -13.98
C LEU A 138 7.24 9.81 -12.77
#